data_AF-A0A7Y2G6V5-F1
#
_entry.id   AF-A0A7Y2G6V5-F1
#
_cell.length_a   1.000
_cell.length_b   1.000
_cell.length_c   1.000
_cell.angle_alpha   90.00
_cell.angle_beta   90.00
_cell.angle_gamma   90.00
#
_symmetry.space_group_name_H-M   'P 1'
#
loop_
_entity.id
_entity.type
_entity.pdbx_description
1 polymer ?
#
loop_
_entity_poly.entity_id
_entity_poly.type
_entity_poly.pdbx_seq_one_letter_code
_entity_poly.pdbx_strand_id
1 'polypeptide(L)'
;LKTTMPLDMELYRRAGEAGKERGGIETVEEQIAMFTALSMEEQITLLDTTLEYLENAEGESMTEKMVVSYLSGDGAELMDVMTSYMDTADPVHRKFEALLFNERNDRMSARIDAMLRDADQVTFIAVGAAHFFGEDGILAQLRTVGHDVRRLSAADVERVENAVMAVN
;
A
#
# COMPACT_ATOMS: atom_id res chain seq x y z
N LEU A 1 -3.53 19.41 1.63
CA LEU A 1 -3.47 19.34 0.15
C LEU A 1 -4.88 19.11 -0.39
N LYS A 2 -5.51 20.07 -1.07
CA LYS A 2 -6.73 19.80 -1.86
C LYS A 2 -6.28 19.42 -3.28
N THR A 3 -5.76 18.20 -3.42
CA THR A 3 -5.53 17.63 -4.75
C THR A 3 -6.84 17.00 -5.22
N THR A 4 -7.27 17.31 -6.43
CA THR A 4 -8.47 16.71 -7.05
C THR A 4 -8.24 15.28 -7.57
N MET A 5 -7.00 14.80 -7.53
CA MET A 5 -6.57 13.50 -8.06
C MET A 5 -5.78 12.72 -6.99
N PRO A 6 -6.01 11.39 -6.85
CA PRO A 6 -5.19 10.51 -6.02
C PRO A 6 -3.71 10.53 -6.44
N LEU A 7 -2.81 10.30 -5.47
CA LEU A 7 -1.36 10.36 -5.70
C LEU A 7 -0.89 9.40 -6.80
N ASP A 8 -1.37 8.16 -6.79
CA ASP A 8 -0.95 7.14 -7.77
C ASP A 8 -1.34 7.51 -9.20
N MET A 9 -2.53 8.09 -9.36
CA MET A 9 -3.02 8.59 -10.66
C MET A 9 -2.16 9.76 -11.15
N GLU A 10 -1.75 10.65 -10.25
CA GLU A 10 -0.86 11.76 -10.59
C GLU A 10 0.55 11.26 -10.97
N LEU A 11 1.11 10.29 -10.26
CA LEU A 11 2.39 9.65 -10.59
C LEU A 11 2.33 8.95 -11.95
N TYR A 12 1.26 8.17 -12.20
CA TYR A 12 1.05 7.48 -13.46
C TYR A 12 0.90 8.46 -14.64
N ARG A 13 0.16 9.55 -14.44
CA ARG A 13 0.02 10.63 -15.43
C ARG A 13 1.36 11.28 -15.76
N ARG A 14 2.13 11.68 -14.74
CA ARG A 14 3.46 12.30 -14.91
C ARG A 14 4.46 11.39 -15.61
N ALA A 15 4.45 10.10 -15.29
CA ALA A 15 5.28 9.12 -15.98
C ALA A 15 4.98 9.10 -17.49
N GLY A 16 3.70 9.22 -17.86
CA GLY A 16 3.29 9.29 -19.25
C GLY A 16 3.66 10.57 -19.98
N GLU A 17 3.53 11.72 -19.33
CA GLU A 17 3.98 13.00 -19.88
C GLU A 17 5.50 13.06 -20.08
N ALA A 18 6.25 12.36 -19.22
CA ALA A 18 7.69 12.20 -19.34
C ALA A 18 8.12 11.11 -20.34
N GLY A 19 7.18 10.44 -21.02
CA GLY A 19 7.49 9.39 -21.99
C GLY A 19 8.09 8.11 -21.39
N LYS A 20 7.91 7.89 -20.08
CA LYS A 20 8.40 6.68 -19.40
C LYS A 20 7.49 5.49 -19.68
N GLU A 21 8.07 4.29 -19.70
CA GLU A 21 7.29 3.06 -19.67
C GLU A 21 6.44 3.01 -18.39
N ARG A 22 5.22 2.48 -18.51
CA ARG A 22 4.26 2.39 -17.41
C ARG A 22 3.70 0.98 -17.35
N GLY A 23 3.45 0.51 -16.14
CA GLY A 23 2.82 -0.78 -15.87
C GLY A 23 2.11 -0.78 -14.51
N GLY A 24 1.35 -1.83 -14.26
CA GLY A 24 0.73 -2.10 -12.96
C GLY A 24 1.34 -3.35 -12.34
N ILE A 25 1.49 -3.34 -11.02
CA ILE A 25 1.93 -4.52 -10.25
C ILE A 25 0.77 -5.52 -10.10
N GLU A 26 -0.45 -5.00 -10.02
CA GLU A 26 -1.70 -5.76 -9.93
C GLU A 26 -2.68 -5.31 -11.01
N THR A 27 -3.60 -6.19 -11.39
CA THR A 27 -4.76 -5.82 -12.21
C THR A 27 -5.93 -5.33 -11.34
N VAL A 28 -6.90 -4.69 -11.96
CA VAL A 28 -8.13 -4.24 -11.27
C VAL A 28 -8.89 -5.43 -10.70
N GLU A 29 -8.94 -6.55 -11.44
CA GLU A 29 -9.60 -7.77 -11.00
C GLU A 29 -8.92 -8.36 -9.76
N GLU A 30 -7.59 -8.30 -9.68
CA GLU A 30 -6.85 -8.77 -8.50
C GLU A 30 -7.12 -7.92 -7.27
N GLN A 31 -7.24 -6.61 -7.43
CA GLN A 31 -7.61 -5.70 -6.34
C GLN A 31 -9.05 -5.94 -5.86
N ILE A 32 -9.97 -6.29 -6.75
CA ILE A 32 -11.38 -6.55 -6.38
C ILE A 32 -11.55 -7.97 -5.83
N ALA A 33 -10.68 -8.92 -6.20
CA ALA A 33 -10.80 -10.33 -5.86
C ALA A 33 -10.94 -10.59 -4.35
N MET A 34 -10.29 -9.79 -3.51
CA MET A 34 -10.41 -9.91 -2.04
C MET A 34 -11.85 -9.81 -1.55
N PHE A 35 -12.67 -8.94 -2.15
CA PHE A 35 -14.09 -8.82 -1.77
C PHE A 35 -14.90 -10.00 -2.28
N THR A 36 -14.55 -10.54 -3.45
CA THR A 36 -15.24 -11.72 -4.01
C THR A 36 -14.90 -13.02 -3.30
N ALA A 37 -13.79 -13.06 -2.55
CA ALA A 37 -13.40 -14.19 -1.70
C ALA A 37 -14.14 -14.23 -0.36
N LEU A 38 -14.87 -13.15 -0.02
CA LEU A 38 -15.72 -13.07 1.16
C LEU A 38 -17.15 -13.52 0.84
N SER A 39 -17.77 -14.23 1.76
CA SER A 39 -19.21 -14.51 1.73
C SER A 39 -20.01 -13.22 1.89
N MET A 40 -21.28 -13.24 1.49
CA MET A 40 -22.17 -12.08 1.66
C MET A 40 -22.29 -11.68 3.15
N GLU A 41 -22.34 -12.65 4.06
CA GLU A 41 -22.42 -12.43 5.50
C GLU A 41 -21.14 -11.78 6.06
N GLU A 42 -19.99 -12.23 5.58
CA GLU A 42 -18.68 -11.63 5.92
C GLU A 42 -18.60 -10.18 5.41
N GLN A 43 -19.07 -9.90 4.19
CA GLN A 43 -19.11 -8.53 3.66
C GLN A 43 -20.04 -7.62 4.46
N ILE A 44 -21.20 -8.13 4.89
CA ILE A 44 -22.13 -7.38 5.76
C ILE A 44 -21.48 -7.07 7.11
N THR A 45 -20.77 -8.03 7.70
CA THR A 45 -20.05 -7.84 8.98
C THR A 45 -19.02 -6.70 8.90
N LEU A 46 -18.24 -6.66 7.81
CA LEU A 46 -17.27 -5.58 7.57
C LEU A 46 -17.96 -4.23 7.33
N LEU A 47 -19.09 -4.22 6.63
CA LEU A 47 -19.89 -3.01 6.40
C LEU A 47 -20.46 -2.45 7.71
N ASP A 48 -21.04 -3.30 8.55
CA ASP A 48 -21.59 -2.90 9.85
C ASP A 48 -20.49 -2.30 10.73
N THR A 49 -19.32 -2.94 10.80
CA THR A 49 -18.16 -2.40 11.53
C THR A 49 -17.74 -1.03 10.98
N THR A 50 -17.74 -0.87 9.66
CA THR A 50 -17.38 0.40 9.01
C THR A 50 -18.39 1.51 9.35
N LEU A 51 -19.69 1.19 9.37
CA LEU A 51 -20.74 2.14 9.72
C LEU A 51 -20.65 2.54 11.19
N GLU A 52 -20.48 1.58 12.10
CA GLU A 52 -20.26 1.86 13.53
C GLU A 52 -19.03 2.75 13.74
N TYR A 53 -17.93 2.48 13.04
CA TYR A 53 -16.73 3.32 13.09
C TYR A 53 -17.01 4.76 12.65
N LEU A 54 -17.71 4.94 11.53
CA LEU A 54 -18.05 6.25 10.98
C LEU A 54 -19.01 7.04 11.89
N GLU A 55 -19.96 6.37 12.53
CA GLU A 55 -20.86 6.98 13.51
C GLU A 55 -20.11 7.46 14.77
N ASN A 56 -19.10 6.71 15.19
CA ASN A 56 -18.31 7.00 16.40
C ASN A 56 -17.14 7.97 16.16
N ALA A 57 -16.83 8.35 14.91
CA ALA A 57 -15.67 9.18 14.59
C ALA A 57 -15.78 10.66 15.05
N GLU A 58 -16.86 11.07 15.74
CA GLU A 58 -17.09 12.43 16.30
C GLU A 58 -16.77 13.62 15.37
N GLY A 59 -16.83 13.42 14.04
CA GLY A 59 -16.48 14.45 13.05
C GLY A 59 -14.99 14.57 12.73
N GLU A 60 -14.14 13.71 13.29
CA GLU A 60 -12.75 13.58 12.92
C GLU A 60 -12.62 12.84 11.58
N SER A 61 -11.92 13.45 10.62
CA SER A 61 -11.67 12.80 9.33
C SER A 61 -10.54 11.78 9.46
N MET A 62 -10.88 10.50 9.40
CA MET A 62 -9.89 9.41 9.28
C MET A 62 -8.93 9.67 8.11
N THR A 63 -9.45 10.14 6.97
CA THR A 63 -8.62 10.53 5.82
C THR A 63 -7.61 11.63 6.17
N GLU A 64 -8.00 12.64 6.94
CA GLU A 64 -7.08 13.69 7.37
C GLU A 64 -6.01 13.16 8.31
N LYS A 65 -6.37 12.30 9.28
CA LYS A 65 -5.41 11.62 10.16
C LYS A 65 -4.40 10.78 9.37
N MET A 66 -4.88 10.01 8.39
CA MET A 66 -4.02 9.23 7.49
C MET A 66 -3.07 10.13 6.70
N VAL A 67 -3.56 11.24 6.14
CA VAL A 67 -2.72 12.19 5.39
C VAL A 67 -1.67 12.83 6.30
N VAL A 68 -2.03 13.24 7.52
CA VAL A 68 -1.08 13.83 8.47
C VAL A 68 0.01 12.81 8.86
N SER A 69 -0.39 11.59 9.19
CA SER A 69 0.53 10.50 9.57
C SER A 69 1.43 10.08 8.40
N TYR A 70 0.88 10.00 7.19
CA TYR A 70 1.63 9.75 5.96
C TYR A 70 2.70 10.81 5.75
N LEU A 71 2.33 12.10 5.85
CA LEU A 71 3.26 13.21 5.65
C LEU A 71 4.30 13.38 6.77
N SER A 72 4.04 12.87 7.98
CA SER A 72 5.04 12.84 9.06
C SER A 72 6.17 11.86 8.74
N GLY A 73 5.88 10.84 7.93
CA GLY A 73 6.80 9.76 7.61
C GLY A 73 7.05 8.80 8.78
N ASP A 74 6.19 8.85 9.80
CA ASP A 74 6.11 7.85 10.88
C ASP A 74 5.23 6.69 10.42
N GLY A 75 5.89 5.60 10.05
CA GLY A 75 5.21 4.41 9.56
C GLY A 75 4.43 3.65 10.63
N ALA A 76 4.84 3.74 11.89
CA ALA A 76 4.12 3.08 12.98
C ALA A 76 2.80 3.82 13.25
N GLU A 77 2.86 5.15 13.33
CA GLU A 77 1.67 6.00 13.47
C GLU A 77 0.69 5.78 12.30
N LEU A 78 1.20 5.75 11.06
CA LEU A 78 0.34 5.49 9.90
C LEU A 78 -0.34 4.11 10.00
N MET A 79 0.38 3.07 10.41
CA MET A 79 -0.20 1.73 10.56
C MET A 79 -1.25 1.66 11.66
N ASP A 80 -1.00 2.28 12.82
CA ASP A 80 -1.96 2.35 13.90
C ASP A 80 -3.25 3.04 13.43
N VAL A 81 -3.14 4.14 12.69
CA VAL A 81 -4.30 4.84 12.11
C VAL A 81 -5.03 3.94 11.12
N MET A 82 -4.30 3.28 10.20
CA MET A 82 -4.87 2.44 9.15
C MET A 82 -5.52 1.15 9.65
N THR A 83 -5.10 0.64 10.81
CA THR A 83 -5.62 -0.61 11.40
C THR A 83 -6.59 -0.36 12.55
N SER A 84 -6.79 0.89 12.98
CA SER A 84 -7.62 1.26 14.14
C SER A 84 -9.09 0.80 14.08
N TYR A 85 -9.62 0.53 12.89
CA TYR A 85 -10.99 0.03 12.69
C TYR A 85 -11.08 -1.50 12.57
N MET A 86 -9.94 -2.20 12.49
CA MET A 86 -9.91 -3.65 12.31
C MET A 86 -10.01 -4.34 13.67
N ASP A 87 -11.03 -5.19 13.86
CA ASP A 87 -11.13 -6.02 15.06
C ASP A 87 -10.37 -7.33 14.83
N THR A 88 -9.10 -7.37 15.24
CA THR A 88 -8.26 -8.58 15.11
C THR A 88 -8.77 -9.78 15.92
N ALA A 89 -9.71 -9.60 16.86
CA ALA A 89 -10.37 -10.70 17.56
C ALA A 89 -11.46 -11.35 16.70
N ASP A 90 -12.05 -10.62 15.76
CA ASP A 90 -13.06 -11.11 14.84
C ASP A 90 -12.43 -11.94 13.69
N PRO A 91 -12.90 -13.18 13.46
CA PRO A 91 -12.39 -14.03 12.37
C PRO A 91 -12.56 -13.45 10.95
N VAL A 92 -13.64 -12.70 10.70
CA VAL A 92 -13.93 -12.04 9.43
C VAL A 92 -12.91 -10.94 9.15
N HIS A 93 -12.61 -10.12 10.16
CA HIS A 93 -11.59 -9.09 10.07
C HIS A 93 -10.20 -9.68 9.80
N ARG A 94 -9.81 -10.74 10.52
CA ARG A 94 -8.54 -11.44 10.25
C ARG A 94 -8.47 -12.02 8.84
N LYS A 95 -9.57 -12.59 8.35
CA LYS A 95 -9.65 -13.11 6.98
C LYS A 95 -9.49 -11.98 5.97
N PHE A 96 -10.18 -10.86 6.18
CA PHE A 96 -10.08 -9.70 5.31
C PHE A 96 -8.67 -9.10 5.30
N GLU A 97 -8.04 -8.98 6.46
CA GLU A 97 -6.64 -8.53 6.61
C GLU A 97 -5.67 -9.43 5.83
N ALA A 98 -5.81 -10.76 5.95
CA ALA A 98 -4.97 -11.70 5.22
C ALA A 98 -5.15 -11.60 3.69
N LEU A 99 -6.39 -11.41 3.22
CA LEU A 99 -6.68 -11.20 1.80
C LEU A 99 -6.16 -9.83 1.30
N LEU A 100 -6.27 -8.79 2.12
CA LEU A 100 -5.90 -7.43 1.77
C LEU A 100 -4.38 -7.24 1.77
N PHE A 101 -3.67 -7.83 2.74
CA PHE A 101 -2.24 -7.63 2.93
C PHE A 101 -1.43 -8.87 2.56
N ASN A 102 -1.62 -10.02 3.20
CA ASN A 102 -0.71 -11.16 3.04
C ASN A 102 -0.65 -11.66 1.60
N GLU A 103 -1.81 -12.03 1.02
CA GLU A 103 -1.85 -12.58 -0.35
C GLU A 103 -1.43 -11.56 -1.41
N ARG A 104 -1.74 -10.28 -1.18
CA ARG A 104 -1.39 -9.20 -2.10
C ARG A 104 0.09 -8.84 -1.99
N ASN A 105 0.65 -8.79 -0.78
CA ASN A 105 2.07 -8.55 -0.55
C ASN A 105 2.92 -9.66 -1.17
N ASP A 106 2.54 -10.93 -1.01
CA ASP A 106 3.27 -12.05 -1.61
C ASP A 106 3.32 -11.92 -3.15
N ARG A 107 2.17 -11.63 -3.76
CA ARG A 107 2.06 -11.45 -5.21
C ARG A 107 2.85 -10.24 -5.69
N MET A 108 2.71 -9.11 -5.02
CA MET A 108 3.41 -7.88 -5.36
C MET A 108 4.92 -8.04 -5.20
N SER A 109 5.39 -8.61 -4.10
CA SER A 109 6.82 -8.83 -3.86
C SER A 109 7.43 -9.76 -4.89
N ALA A 110 6.76 -10.85 -5.26
CA ALA A 110 7.25 -11.75 -6.30
C ALA A 110 7.35 -11.05 -7.67
N ARG A 111 6.35 -10.22 -8.02
CA ARG A 111 6.37 -9.45 -9.27
C ARG A 111 7.43 -8.36 -9.27
N ILE A 112 7.57 -7.66 -8.14
CA ILE A 112 8.61 -6.65 -7.96
C ILE A 112 9.99 -7.30 -8.06
N ASP A 113 10.24 -8.42 -7.38
CA ASP A 113 11.51 -9.15 -7.48
C ASP A 113 11.86 -9.50 -8.93
N ALA A 114 10.89 -10.06 -9.68
CA ALA A 114 11.08 -10.36 -11.10
C ALA A 114 11.41 -9.10 -11.92
N MET A 115 10.65 -8.02 -11.74
CA MET A 115 10.89 -6.74 -12.43
C MET A 115 12.29 -6.20 -12.15
N LEU A 116 12.77 -6.28 -10.90
CA LEU A 116 14.08 -5.75 -10.51
C LEU A 116 15.24 -6.60 -11.00
N ARG A 117 15.07 -7.91 -11.09
CA ARG A 117 16.10 -8.80 -11.63
C ARG A 117 16.27 -8.64 -13.14
N ASP A 118 15.18 -8.35 -13.84
CA ASP A 118 15.18 -8.16 -15.29
C ASP A 118 15.42 -6.70 -15.71
N ALA A 119 15.39 -5.75 -14.76
CA ALA A 119 15.57 -4.34 -15.04
C ALA A 119 16.99 -4.00 -15.49
N ASP A 120 17.09 -3.31 -16.62
CA ASP A 120 18.30 -2.67 -17.13
C ASP A 120 18.37 -1.17 -16.78
N GLN A 121 17.33 -0.64 -16.14
CA GLN A 121 17.16 0.77 -15.78
C GLN A 121 16.56 0.93 -14.37
N VAL A 122 16.72 2.13 -13.81
CA VAL A 122 16.06 2.53 -12.56
C VAL A 122 14.54 2.42 -12.70
N THR A 123 13.94 1.52 -11.93
CA THR A 123 12.49 1.31 -11.90
C THR A 123 11.85 2.02 -10.71
N PHE A 124 10.89 2.90 -11.00
CA PHE A 124 10.07 3.56 -9.98
C PHE A 124 8.81 2.73 -9.70
N ILE A 125 8.55 2.38 -8.45
CA ILE A 125 7.43 1.51 -8.05
C ILE A 125 6.65 2.19 -6.93
N ALA A 126 5.42 2.60 -7.21
CA ALA A 126 4.49 3.13 -6.21
C ALA A 126 3.55 2.02 -5.71
N VAL A 127 3.47 1.84 -4.39
CA VAL A 127 2.54 0.94 -3.72
C VAL A 127 1.95 1.66 -2.52
N GLY A 128 0.70 1.38 -2.16
CA GLY A 128 0.06 1.95 -0.98
C GLY A 128 0.85 1.63 0.29
N ALA A 129 1.09 2.65 1.12
CA ALA A 129 2.02 2.59 2.25
C ALA A 129 1.75 1.44 3.23
N ALA A 130 0.49 1.05 3.44
CA ALA A 130 0.13 -0.07 4.31
C ALA A 130 0.80 -1.39 3.95
N HIS A 131 1.15 -1.60 2.67
CA HIS A 131 1.79 -2.82 2.20
C HIS A 131 3.27 -2.91 2.55
N PHE A 132 3.89 -1.87 3.11
CA PHE A 132 5.32 -1.84 3.42
C PHE A 132 5.67 -2.27 4.84
N PHE A 133 4.71 -2.29 5.75
CA PHE A 133 4.94 -2.48 7.17
C PHE A 133 4.73 -3.94 7.61
N GLY A 134 5.32 -4.29 8.76
CA GLY A 134 5.27 -5.64 9.32
C GLY A 134 6.29 -6.61 8.71
N GLU A 135 6.33 -7.82 9.27
CA GLU A 135 7.22 -8.90 8.80
C GLU A 135 6.79 -9.44 7.43
N ASP A 136 5.49 -9.38 7.13
CA ASP A 136 4.90 -9.78 5.85
C ASP A 136 4.80 -8.63 4.84
N GLY A 137 5.33 -7.44 5.18
CA GLY A 137 5.36 -6.29 4.28
C GLY A 137 6.30 -6.47 3.10
N ILE A 138 6.02 -5.84 1.97
CA ILE A 138 6.81 -5.95 0.73
C ILE A 138 8.30 -5.67 0.97
N LEU A 139 8.62 -4.66 1.78
CA LEU A 139 10.01 -4.30 2.07
C LEU A 139 10.74 -5.40 2.85
N ALA A 140 10.06 -6.10 3.75
CA ALA A 140 10.63 -7.24 4.47
C ALA A 140 10.84 -8.41 3.51
N GLN A 141 9.82 -8.75 2.70
CA GLN A 141 9.91 -9.81 1.71
C GLN A 141 11.01 -9.58 0.66
N LEU A 142 11.19 -8.35 0.18
CA LEU A 142 12.29 -8.04 -0.76
C LEU A 142 13.67 -8.22 -0.13
N ARG A 143 13.84 -7.90 1.16
CA ARG A 143 15.10 -8.16 1.87
C ARG A 143 15.39 -9.65 1.99
N THR A 144 14.38 -10.50 2.21
CA THR A 144 14.59 -11.94 2.35
C THR A 144 15.08 -12.60 1.05
N VAL A 145 14.67 -12.07 -0.11
CA VAL A 145 15.10 -12.56 -1.43
C VAL A 145 16.39 -11.88 -1.94
N GLY A 146 17.04 -11.06 -1.10
CA GLY A 146 18.38 -10.55 -1.32
C GLY A 146 18.46 -9.11 -1.85
N HIS A 147 17.35 -8.37 -1.92
CA HIS A 147 17.39 -6.95 -2.28
C HIS A 147 17.88 -6.09 -1.11
N ASP A 148 18.60 -5.04 -1.48
CA ASP A 148 19.12 -4.05 -0.55
C ASP A 148 18.14 -2.88 -0.42
N VAL A 149 17.41 -2.86 0.69
CA VAL A 149 16.29 -1.94 0.91
C VAL A 149 16.70 -0.84 1.90
N ARG A 150 16.71 0.42 1.41
CA ARG A 150 17.04 1.61 2.20
C ARG A 150 15.96 2.68 2.08
N ARG A 151 15.69 3.39 3.19
CA ARG A 151 14.90 4.62 3.16
C ARG A 151 15.78 5.74 2.61
N LEU A 152 15.31 6.42 1.57
CA LEU A 152 15.99 7.56 0.96
C LEU A 152 15.43 8.87 1.53
N SER A 153 16.32 9.82 1.84
CA SER A 153 15.95 11.21 2.05
C SER A 153 15.86 11.95 0.71
N ALA A 154 15.26 13.14 0.70
CA ALA A 154 15.25 13.99 -0.49
C ALA A 154 16.66 14.27 -1.05
N ALA A 155 17.69 14.31 -0.19
CA ALA A 155 19.08 14.51 -0.61
C ALA A 155 19.74 13.25 -1.20
N ASP A 156 19.15 12.07 -1.00
CA ASP A 156 19.68 10.80 -1.51
C ASP A 156 19.16 10.47 -2.91
N VAL A 157 17.99 10.98 -3.28
CA VAL A 157 17.31 10.69 -4.56
C VAL A 157 18.17 11.06 -5.77
N GLU A 158 18.97 12.13 -5.70
CA GLU A 158 19.86 12.57 -6.79
C GLU A 158 21.05 11.62 -7.03
N ARG A 159 21.34 10.70 -6.09
CA ARG A 159 22.51 9.80 -6.13
C ARG A 159 22.14 8.36 -6.44
N VAL A 160 20.87 8.09 -6.73
CA VAL A 160 20.38 6.75 -7.01
C VAL A 160 20.66 6.38 -8.46
N GLU A 161 21.59 5.44 -8.66
CA GLU A 161 21.87 4.86 -9.98
C GLU A 161 21.05 3.59 -10.26
N ASN A 162 20.56 2.91 -9.20
CA ASN A 162 19.71 1.71 -9.23
C ASN A 162 18.82 1.70 -7.96
N ALA A 163 17.60 2.24 -7.97
CA ALA A 163 16.68 1.98 -6.85
C ALA A 163 15.22 1.89 -7.23
N VAL A 164 14.53 1.11 -6.39
CA VAL A 164 13.10 1.16 -6.19
C VAL A 164 12.79 2.29 -5.23
N MET A 165 12.08 3.29 -5.70
CA MET A 165 11.53 4.32 -4.85
C MET A 165 10.07 3.97 -4.55
N ALA A 166 9.86 3.34 -3.40
CA ALA A 166 8.57 3.25 -2.74
C ALA A 166 8.27 4.62 -2.11
N VAL A 167 7.14 5.23 -2.47
CA VAL A 167 6.72 6.51 -1.88
C VAL A 167 5.86 6.21 -0.66
N ASN A 168 6.46 6.43 0.51
CA ASN A 168 5.77 6.56 1.80
C ASN A 168 5.10 7.91 1.95
#